data_AF-A0A1V2QTH0-F1
#
_entry.id   AF-A0A1V2QTH0-F1
#
_cell.length_a   1.000
_cell.length_b   1.000
_cell.length_c   1.000
_cell.angle_alpha   90.00
_cell.angle_beta   90.00
_cell.angle_gamma   90.00
#
_symmetry.space_group_name_H-M   'P 1'
#
loop_
_entity.id
_entity.type
_entity.pdbx_description
1 polymer ?
#
loop_
_entity_poly.entity_id
_entity_poly.type
_entity_poly.pdbx_seq_one_letter_code
_entity_poly.pdbx_strand_id
1 'polypeptide(L)'
;MIKQRHCPGTSKWNKIEHRLFSHITLNWRGRPLTSHEVVVKTIAATRTRAGLRVEAALDTGDYPTGVAIGKERFTALPLQRHATHGTWNYTLLPQPATTTDVAAVGESDGPAGRRQAMLTRLADPRLTGLTGTELDRLSNALALAQAARTQQRYTEQRGGRARRATGRLRGGKPLFDDADRLLLTLVYQRQVCSMNVLADLLEVTGTCIGDLVKQTRDVLEDHGHNPGVASVRFATARDLLTFLDHGIRPARTAIIEALSDPALTGMSRDELNDLTERLAPRQAAHAERLTHQRRGGPRRPGARGGVFPQKISNSERVLLTVLYLRKLCTLDVLADALGDVSRSAVAGVVRETRPLLERDGCLPYPVGCQNSAPGR
;
A
#
# COMPACT_ATOMS: atom_id res chain seq x y z
N MET A 1 -15.68 -4.14 28.24
CA MET A 1 -14.24 -3.88 28.43
C MET A 1 -13.98 -2.39 28.14
N ILE A 2 -13.57 -1.59 29.12
CA ILE A 2 -13.31 -0.14 28.94
C ILE A 2 -11.85 0.00 28.49
N LYS A 3 -11.60 0.45 27.25
CA LYS A 3 -10.25 0.72 26.74
C LYS A 3 -10.05 2.24 26.68
N GLN A 4 -9.28 2.78 27.64
CA GLN A 4 -8.84 4.17 27.62
C GLN A 4 -7.55 4.31 26.80
N ARG A 5 -7.44 5.38 26.00
CA ARG A 5 -6.19 5.82 25.36
C ARG A 5 -6.04 7.33 25.52
N HIS A 6 -4.83 7.80 25.82
CA HIS A 6 -4.53 9.11 26.43
C HIS A 6 -4.33 10.29 25.46
N CYS A 7 -4.42 11.52 26.00
CA CYS A 7 -4.11 12.79 25.33
C CYS A 7 -2.59 13.04 25.20
N PRO A 8 -2.15 13.90 24.25
CA PRO A 8 -0.77 14.37 24.23
C PRO A 8 -0.48 15.16 25.52
N GLY A 9 0.48 14.69 26.33
CA GLY A 9 0.82 15.27 27.63
C GLY A 9 0.27 14.53 28.86
N THR A 10 -0.64 13.55 28.70
CA THR A 10 -1.16 12.71 29.81
C THR A 10 -0.90 11.21 29.63
N SER A 11 -0.10 10.83 28.63
CA SER A 11 0.21 9.44 28.25
C SER A 11 0.93 8.58 29.31
N LYS A 12 1.14 9.12 30.52
CA LYS A 12 1.75 8.40 31.63
C LYS A 12 0.82 8.18 32.83
N TRP A 13 -0.40 8.74 32.84
CA TRP A 13 -1.33 8.64 33.98
C TRP A 13 -2.63 7.92 33.61
N ASN A 14 -2.56 6.60 33.40
CA ASN A 14 -3.77 5.76 33.45
C ASN A 14 -4.01 5.34 34.91
N LYS A 15 -5.16 5.70 35.49
CA LYS A 15 -5.49 5.30 36.87
C LYS A 15 -5.52 3.78 37.03
N ILE A 16 -5.88 3.02 35.98
CA ILE A 16 -5.85 1.55 36.00
C ILE A 16 -4.40 1.07 36.04
N GLU A 17 -3.53 1.58 35.17
CA GLU A 17 -2.11 1.18 35.11
C GLU A 17 -1.38 1.50 36.42
N HIS A 18 -1.61 2.67 37.01
CA HIS A 18 -0.99 3.05 38.29
C HIS A 18 -1.50 2.23 39.47
N ARG A 19 -2.79 1.92 39.53
CA ARG A 19 -3.37 1.10 40.61
C ARG A 19 -3.10 -0.40 40.43
N LEU A 20 -2.73 -0.85 39.23
CA LEU A 20 -2.42 -2.24 38.94
C LEU A 20 -0.90 -2.53 38.95
N PHE A 21 -0.14 -1.81 38.13
CA PHE A 21 1.29 -2.12 37.91
C PHE A 21 2.17 -1.79 39.11
N SER A 22 1.80 -0.81 39.95
CA SER A 22 2.55 -0.54 41.20
C SER A 22 2.53 -1.76 42.13
N HIS A 23 1.37 -2.40 42.30
CA HIS A 23 1.23 -3.61 43.12
C HIS A 23 1.86 -4.84 42.47
N ILE A 24 1.78 -4.99 41.14
CA ILE A 24 2.52 -6.05 40.43
C ILE A 24 4.04 -5.90 40.64
N THR A 25 4.56 -4.68 40.52
CA THR A 25 5.99 -4.39 40.71
C THR A 25 6.45 -4.71 42.14
N LEU A 26 5.63 -4.41 43.15
CA LEU A 26 5.88 -4.79 44.54
C LEU A 26 5.96 -6.32 44.70
N ASN A 27 5.08 -7.07 44.03
CA ASN A 27 5.09 -8.52 44.04
C ASN A 27 6.29 -9.15 43.33
N TRP A 28 6.92 -8.43 42.39
CA TRP A 28 8.11 -8.87 41.68
C TRP A 28 9.42 -8.55 42.42
N ARG A 29 9.37 -7.70 43.46
CA ARG A 29 10.57 -7.26 44.18
C ARG A 29 11.30 -8.47 44.77
N GLY A 30 12.58 -8.61 44.42
CA GLY A 30 13.44 -9.69 44.91
C GLY A 30 13.15 -11.08 44.31
N ARG A 31 12.29 -11.18 43.28
CA ARG A 31 11.98 -12.45 42.61
C ARG A 31 12.58 -12.47 41.20
N PRO A 32 13.45 -13.43 40.87
CA PRO A 32 13.99 -13.54 39.53
C PRO A 32 12.91 -14.04 38.55
N LEU A 33 12.65 -13.27 37.50
CA LEU A 33 11.65 -13.58 36.47
C LEU A 33 12.24 -14.51 35.40
N THR A 34 12.51 -15.76 35.78
CA THR A 34 13.27 -16.73 34.97
C THR A 34 12.45 -17.44 33.89
N SER A 35 11.11 -17.44 33.99
CA SER A 35 10.22 -18.09 33.00
C SER A 35 8.89 -17.35 32.86
N HIS A 36 8.19 -17.58 31.74
CA HIS A 36 6.83 -17.06 31.51
C HIS A 36 5.86 -17.48 32.62
N GLU A 37 5.98 -18.71 33.13
CA GLU A 37 5.15 -19.22 34.22
C GLU A 37 5.36 -18.44 35.52
N VAL A 38 6.63 -18.14 35.87
CA VAL A 38 6.95 -17.32 37.05
C VAL A 38 6.35 -15.92 36.90
N VAL A 39 6.44 -15.32 35.71
CA VAL A 39 5.85 -14.02 35.41
C VAL A 39 4.32 -14.05 35.59
N VAL A 40 3.62 -15.02 35.00
CA VAL A 40 2.16 -15.13 35.10
C VAL A 40 1.71 -15.37 36.55
N LYS A 41 2.33 -16.32 37.26
CA LYS A 41 1.98 -16.62 38.65
C LYS A 41 2.19 -15.42 39.57
N THR A 42 3.27 -14.67 39.37
CA THR A 42 3.57 -13.49 40.21
C THR A 42 2.63 -12.31 39.93
N ILE A 43 2.16 -12.14 38.69
CA ILE A 43 1.10 -11.16 38.38
C ILE A 43 -0.21 -11.59 39.04
N ALA A 44 -0.64 -12.84 38.85
CA ALA A 44 -1.90 -13.37 39.40
C ALA A 44 -1.94 -13.38 40.95
N ALA A 45 -0.79 -13.41 41.60
CA ALA A 45 -0.67 -13.28 43.06
C ALA A 45 -0.95 -11.85 43.58
N THR A 46 -1.19 -10.86 42.71
CA THR A 46 -1.40 -9.46 43.12
C THR A 46 -2.76 -9.25 43.76
N ARG A 47 -2.74 -8.95 45.05
CA ARG A 47 -3.92 -8.66 45.87
C ARG A 47 -3.69 -7.46 46.76
N THR A 48 -4.72 -6.65 47.01
CA THR A 48 -4.65 -5.51 47.95
C THR A 48 -5.74 -5.60 49.01
N ARG A 49 -5.50 -4.98 50.18
CA ARG A 49 -6.50 -4.89 51.27
C ARG A 49 -7.79 -4.19 50.83
N ALA A 50 -7.70 -3.28 49.86
CA ALA A 50 -8.84 -2.57 49.28
C ALA A 50 -9.62 -3.40 48.23
N GLY A 51 -9.27 -4.68 48.04
CA GLY A 51 -10.06 -5.62 47.24
C GLY A 51 -9.58 -5.85 45.80
N LEU A 52 -8.45 -5.29 45.37
CA LEU A 52 -7.90 -5.61 44.04
C LEU A 52 -7.55 -7.11 43.97
N ARG A 53 -8.00 -7.78 42.91
CA ARG A 53 -7.59 -9.14 42.54
C ARG A 53 -7.21 -9.13 41.07
N VAL A 54 -6.10 -9.77 40.73
CA VAL A 54 -5.57 -9.81 39.37
C VAL A 54 -5.59 -11.25 38.88
N GLU A 55 -6.16 -11.46 37.72
CA GLU A 55 -6.04 -12.71 36.97
C GLU A 55 -5.07 -12.47 35.81
N ALA A 56 -4.21 -13.45 35.56
CA ALA A 56 -3.23 -13.40 34.48
C ALA A 56 -3.14 -14.77 33.82
N ALA A 57 -3.05 -14.76 32.50
CA ALA A 57 -2.82 -15.93 31.68
C ALA A 57 -1.71 -15.63 30.67
N LEU A 58 -0.95 -16.67 30.30
CA LEU A 58 -0.02 -16.56 29.18
C LEU A 58 -0.82 -16.64 27.89
N ASP A 59 -0.77 -15.57 27.10
CA ASP A 59 -1.27 -15.60 25.74
C ASP A 59 -0.17 -16.15 24.83
N THR A 60 -0.39 -17.35 24.28
CA THR A 60 0.51 -18.00 23.33
C THR A 60 0.14 -17.68 21.87
N GLY A 61 -0.79 -16.75 21.66
CA GLY A 61 -1.17 -16.27 20.35
C GLY A 61 0.02 -15.67 19.60
N ASP A 62 0.09 -15.93 18.31
CA ASP A 62 1.06 -15.30 17.43
C ASP A 62 0.51 -13.92 17.00
N TYR A 63 1.23 -12.86 17.38
CA TYR A 63 0.87 -11.47 17.05
C TYR A 63 1.89 -10.88 16.06
N PRO A 64 1.69 -11.07 14.75
CA PRO A 64 2.59 -10.51 13.76
C PRO A 64 2.54 -8.98 13.80
N THR A 65 3.71 -8.35 13.71
CA THR A 65 3.82 -6.89 13.63
C THR A 65 3.39 -6.39 12.26
N GLY A 66 2.87 -5.16 12.20
CA GLY A 66 2.52 -4.51 10.94
C GLY A 66 1.08 -4.72 10.48
N VAL A 67 0.27 -5.46 11.24
CA VAL A 67 -1.19 -5.53 11.07
C VAL A 67 -1.82 -4.18 11.41
N ALA A 68 -2.79 -3.74 10.62
CA ALA A 68 -3.56 -2.52 10.84
C ALA A 68 -5.04 -2.80 10.61
N ILE A 69 -5.92 -2.20 11.43
CA ILE A 69 -7.36 -2.32 11.22
C ILE A 69 -7.79 -1.23 10.24
N GLY A 70 -8.47 -1.61 9.16
CA GLY A 70 -9.02 -0.68 8.18
C GLY A 70 -10.00 0.32 8.81
N LYS A 71 -10.09 1.52 8.23
CA LYS A 71 -10.95 2.60 8.76
C LYS A 71 -12.42 2.20 8.75
N GLU A 72 -12.87 1.54 7.70
CA GLU A 72 -14.26 1.08 7.56
C GLU A 72 -14.62 0.10 8.68
N ARG A 73 -13.78 -0.92 8.93
CA ARG A 73 -13.96 -1.86 10.05
C ARG A 73 -14.00 -1.15 11.40
N PHE A 74 -13.08 -0.21 11.62
CA PHE A 74 -13.06 0.54 12.88
C PHE A 74 -14.34 1.39 13.06
N THR A 75 -14.90 1.89 11.96
CA THR A 75 -16.14 2.69 11.94
C THR A 75 -17.38 1.81 12.10
N ALA A 76 -17.34 0.57 11.63
CA ALA A 76 -18.42 -0.41 11.76
C ALA A 76 -18.54 -1.01 13.17
N LEU A 77 -17.60 -0.75 14.08
CA LEU A 77 -17.70 -1.21 15.46
C LEU A 77 -18.94 -0.59 16.13
N PRO A 78 -19.75 -1.38 16.87
CA PRO A 78 -20.94 -0.88 17.59
C PRO A 78 -20.53 -0.06 18.83
N LEU A 79 -20.00 1.14 18.56
CA LEU A 79 -19.50 2.07 19.56
C LEU A 79 -20.57 3.09 19.95
N GLN A 80 -21.07 3.00 21.17
CA GLN A 80 -21.88 4.05 21.77
C GLN A 80 -20.97 5.07 22.43
N ARG A 81 -20.80 6.23 21.80
CA ARG A 81 -20.01 7.35 22.36
C ARG A 81 -20.80 8.04 23.47
N HIS A 82 -20.15 8.36 24.58
CA HIS A 82 -20.77 9.06 25.71
C HIS A 82 -20.80 10.57 25.48
N ALA A 83 -21.71 11.28 26.15
CA ALA A 83 -21.84 12.73 26.02
C ALA A 83 -20.58 13.49 26.47
N THR A 84 -19.93 13.02 27.54
CA THR A 84 -18.69 13.59 28.04
C THR A 84 -17.48 12.92 27.38
N HIS A 85 -16.70 13.70 26.62
CA HIS A 85 -15.51 13.21 25.90
C HIS A 85 -15.78 11.99 25.01
N GLY A 86 -16.86 11.97 24.23
CA GLY A 86 -17.28 10.82 23.39
C GLY A 86 -16.25 10.32 22.38
N THR A 87 -15.23 11.11 22.06
CA THR A 87 -14.06 10.66 21.29
C THR A 87 -13.26 9.57 22.05
N TRP A 88 -13.27 9.62 23.39
CA TRP A 88 -12.46 8.78 24.29
C TRP A 88 -13.29 7.89 25.22
N ASN A 89 -14.49 8.34 25.55
CA ASN A 89 -15.42 7.64 26.42
C ASN A 89 -16.53 7.00 25.58
N TYR A 90 -16.47 5.69 25.43
CA TYR A 90 -17.40 4.94 24.61
C TYR A 90 -17.64 3.55 25.20
N THR A 91 -18.84 3.02 24.97
CA THR A 91 -19.20 1.63 25.24
C THR A 91 -19.16 0.85 23.93
N LEU A 92 -18.37 -0.21 23.87
CA LEU A 92 -18.47 -1.20 22.79
C LEU A 92 -19.56 -2.20 23.17
N LEU A 93 -20.64 -2.23 22.41
CA LEU A 93 -21.75 -3.15 22.64
C LEU A 93 -21.41 -4.55 22.09
N PRO A 94 -21.83 -5.63 22.76
CA PRO A 94 -21.69 -6.97 22.21
C PRO A 94 -22.53 -7.07 20.94
N GLN A 95 -21.93 -7.55 19.87
CA GLN A 95 -22.66 -7.92 18.67
C GLN A 95 -23.17 -9.35 18.89
N PRO A 96 -24.49 -9.63 18.84
CA PRO A 96 -24.96 -11.00 18.88
C PRO A 96 -24.36 -11.71 17.66
N ALA A 97 -23.71 -12.85 17.88
CA ALA A 97 -23.31 -13.73 16.79
C ALA A 97 -24.60 -14.27 16.15
N THR A 98 -25.16 -13.58 15.18
CA THR A 98 -26.34 -14.07 14.45
C THR A 98 -25.90 -15.22 13.57
N THR A 99 -26.33 -16.42 13.96
CA THR A 99 -26.07 -17.72 13.32
C THR A 99 -26.79 -17.90 11.97
N THR A 100 -27.07 -16.83 11.26
CA THR A 100 -27.85 -16.88 10.02
C THR A 100 -27.29 -15.86 9.02
N ASP A 101 -26.21 -16.22 8.35
CA ASP A 101 -25.95 -15.69 7.00
C ASP A 101 -25.12 -16.72 6.20
N VAL A 102 -25.83 -17.44 5.33
CA VAL A 102 -25.24 -18.33 4.33
C VAL A 102 -24.73 -17.44 3.20
N ALA A 103 -23.53 -16.86 3.35
CA ALA A 103 -22.61 -16.41 2.27
C ALA A 103 -21.38 -15.60 2.75
N ALA A 104 -20.89 -15.78 3.99
CA ALA A 104 -19.67 -15.11 4.45
C ALA A 104 -18.45 -16.05 4.43
N VAL A 105 -17.81 -16.23 3.27
CA VAL A 105 -16.50 -16.92 3.15
C VAL A 105 -15.35 -16.08 3.77
N GLY A 106 -15.58 -15.36 4.87
CA GLY A 106 -14.63 -14.35 5.36
C GLY A 106 -14.55 -14.11 6.87
N GLU A 107 -15.42 -14.70 7.70
CA GLU A 107 -15.35 -14.51 9.16
C GLU A 107 -14.85 -15.72 9.96
N SER A 108 -14.82 -16.94 9.40
CA SER A 108 -14.36 -18.14 10.15
C SER A 108 -12.84 -18.16 10.41
N ASP A 109 -12.02 -17.58 9.53
CA ASP A 109 -10.54 -17.71 9.58
C ASP A 109 -9.81 -16.47 10.13
N GLY A 110 -10.55 -15.54 10.74
CA GLY A 110 -9.99 -14.33 11.33
C GLY A 110 -9.24 -13.42 10.34
N PRO A 111 -8.42 -12.46 10.84
CA PRO A 111 -7.67 -11.53 9.99
C PRO A 111 -6.64 -12.20 9.06
N ALA A 112 -6.19 -13.41 9.41
CA ALA A 112 -5.25 -14.17 8.58
C ALA A 112 -5.92 -14.76 7.34
N GLY A 113 -7.07 -15.42 7.50
CA GLY A 113 -7.81 -15.96 6.35
C GLY A 113 -8.27 -14.88 5.39
N ARG A 114 -8.73 -13.72 5.89
CA ARG A 114 -9.10 -12.59 5.02
C ARG A 114 -7.93 -12.08 4.18
N ARG A 115 -6.74 -11.94 4.78
CA ARG A 115 -5.53 -11.60 4.04
C ARG A 115 -5.22 -12.63 2.97
N GLN A 116 -5.30 -13.92 3.31
CA GLN A 116 -5.05 -14.98 2.34
C GLN A 116 -6.04 -14.94 1.17
N ALA A 117 -7.33 -14.79 1.45
CA ALA A 117 -8.36 -14.65 0.42
C ALA A 117 -8.10 -13.42 -0.48
N MET A 118 -7.67 -12.30 0.11
CA MET A 118 -7.29 -11.11 -0.67
C MET A 118 -6.05 -11.34 -1.52
N LEU A 119 -5.03 -12.02 -1.01
CA LEU A 119 -3.83 -12.39 -1.78
C LEU A 119 -4.20 -13.26 -2.98
N THR A 120 -5.09 -14.24 -2.80
CA THR A 120 -5.61 -15.05 -3.90
C THR A 120 -6.29 -14.19 -4.96
N ARG A 121 -7.08 -13.18 -4.56
CA ARG A 121 -7.71 -12.23 -5.49
C ARG A 121 -6.69 -11.34 -6.20
N LEU A 122 -5.64 -10.91 -5.52
CA LEU A 122 -4.58 -10.06 -6.10
C LEU A 122 -3.70 -10.82 -7.10
N ALA A 123 -3.66 -12.15 -7.05
CA ALA A 123 -2.98 -13.01 -8.01
C ALA A 123 -3.66 -13.07 -9.38
N ASP A 124 -4.78 -12.36 -9.58
CA ASP A 124 -5.48 -12.29 -10.87
C ASP A 124 -4.54 -11.86 -12.02
N PRO A 125 -4.48 -12.61 -13.13
CA PRO A 125 -3.63 -12.30 -14.28
C PRO A 125 -3.89 -10.92 -14.88
N ARG A 126 -5.09 -10.36 -14.74
CA ARG A 126 -5.40 -8.99 -15.20
C ARG A 126 -4.65 -7.93 -14.40
N LEU A 127 -4.20 -8.25 -13.18
CA LEU A 127 -3.42 -7.36 -12.33
C LEU A 127 -1.91 -7.63 -12.44
N THR A 128 -1.52 -8.91 -12.37
CA THR A 128 -0.11 -9.33 -12.39
C THR A 128 0.48 -9.40 -13.80
N GLY A 129 -0.38 -9.57 -14.81
CA GLY A 129 -0.02 -9.92 -16.19
C GLY A 129 0.74 -11.24 -16.33
N LEU A 130 0.64 -12.10 -15.32
CA LEU A 130 1.18 -13.46 -15.32
C LEU A 130 0.04 -14.43 -15.05
N THR A 131 0.00 -15.54 -15.78
CA THR A 131 -0.84 -16.67 -15.40
C THR A 131 -0.39 -17.25 -14.05
N GLY A 132 -1.28 -17.96 -13.35
CA GLY A 132 -0.91 -18.61 -12.07
C GLY A 132 0.35 -19.48 -12.21
N THR A 133 0.47 -20.23 -13.31
CA THR A 133 1.64 -21.07 -13.55
C THR A 133 2.94 -20.28 -13.78
N GLU A 134 2.87 -19.11 -14.43
CA GLU A 134 4.03 -18.25 -14.63
C GLU A 134 4.45 -17.58 -13.34
N LEU A 135 3.47 -17.15 -12.53
CA LEU A 135 3.71 -16.60 -11.20
C LEU A 135 4.38 -17.64 -10.28
N ASP A 136 3.92 -18.89 -10.30
CA ASP A 136 4.51 -19.99 -9.54
C ASP A 136 5.94 -20.30 -10.01
N ARG A 137 6.17 -20.34 -11.33
CA ARG A 137 7.52 -20.52 -11.89
C ARG A 137 8.46 -19.41 -11.45
N LEU A 138 8.02 -18.15 -11.50
CA LEU A 138 8.81 -17.00 -11.06
C LEU A 138 9.08 -17.08 -9.55
N SER A 139 8.08 -17.40 -8.73
CA SER A 139 8.24 -17.60 -7.29
C SER A 139 9.29 -18.66 -6.98
N ASN A 140 9.23 -19.81 -7.64
CA ASN A 140 10.20 -20.90 -7.48
C ASN A 140 11.61 -20.49 -7.95
N ALA A 141 11.73 -19.76 -9.05
CA ALA A 141 13.02 -19.27 -9.55
C ALA A 141 13.70 -18.30 -8.58
N LEU A 142 12.92 -17.49 -7.85
CA LEU A 142 13.43 -16.48 -6.91
C LEU A 142 13.62 -16.99 -5.48
N ALA A 143 13.02 -18.14 -5.13
CA ALA A 143 12.98 -18.66 -3.76
C ALA A 143 14.37 -18.75 -3.09
N LEU A 144 15.39 -19.24 -3.81
CA LEU A 144 16.76 -19.33 -3.29
C LEU A 144 17.38 -17.95 -3.03
N ALA A 145 17.21 -17.00 -3.95
CA ALA A 145 17.72 -15.65 -3.81
C ALA A 145 17.02 -14.89 -2.66
N GLN A 146 15.70 -15.07 -2.52
CA GLN A 146 14.93 -14.50 -1.42
C GLN A 146 15.37 -15.09 -0.06
N ALA A 147 15.56 -16.40 0.03
CA ALA A 147 16.04 -17.07 1.24
C ALA A 147 17.44 -16.58 1.64
N ALA A 148 18.38 -16.48 0.68
CA ALA A 148 19.73 -15.98 0.92
C ALA A 148 19.72 -14.55 1.47
N ARG A 149 18.94 -13.64 0.87
CA ARG A 149 18.82 -12.26 1.35
C ARG A 149 18.10 -12.13 2.69
N THR A 150 17.09 -12.95 2.93
CA THR A 150 16.44 -13.05 4.25
C THR A 150 17.45 -13.43 5.32
N GLN A 151 18.30 -14.43 5.05
CA GLN A 151 19.33 -14.87 5.98
C GLN A 151 20.43 -13.80 6.19
N GLN A 152 20.84 -13.11 5.14
CA GLN A 152 21.78 -11.99 5.24
C GLN A 152 21.25 -10.91 6.18
N ARG A 153 20.00 -10.46 5.97
CA ARG A 153 19.36 -9.44 6.82
C ARG A 153 19.28 -9.86 8.29
N TYR A 154 18.91 -11.11 8.56
CA TYR A 154 18.89 -11.61 9.93
C TYR A 154 20.29 -11.62 10.56
N THR A 155 21.32 -11.86 9.76
CA THR A 155 22.72 -11.83 10.24
C THR A 155 23.16 -10.40 10.55
N GLU A 156 22.84 -9.45 9.67
CA GLU A 156 23.11 -8.02 9.88
C GLU A 156 22.37 -7.47 11.11
N GLN A 157 21.07 -7.75 11.25
CA GLN A 157 20.27 -7.33 12.40
C GLN A 157 20.78 -7.90 13.72
N ARG A 158 21.38 -9.10 13.69
CA ARG A 158 22.01 -9.73 14.87
C ARG A 158 23.42 -9.22 15.14
N GLY A 159 24.07 -8.54 14.20
CA GLY A 159 25.47 -8.14 14.29
C GLY A 159 26.45 -9.32 14.29
N GLY A 160 26.10 -10.47 13.69
CA GLY A 160 26.97 -11.64 13.62
C GLY A 160 26.26 -13.00 13.54
N ARG A 161 27.04 -14.09 13.64
CA ARG A 161 26.57 -15.49 13.54
C ARG A 161 25.61 -15.84 14.68
N ALA A 162 24.56 -16.59 14.38
CA ALA A 162 23.59 -17.05 15.37
C ALA A 162 24.27 -17.88 16.47
N ARG A 163 24.09 -17.49 17.73
CA ARG A 163 24.70 -18.16 18.90
C ARG A 163 23.88 -19.34 19.44
N ARG A 164 22.74 -19.69 18.82
CA ARG A 164 21.90 -20.86 19.13
C ARG A 164 21.30 -21.43 17.84
N ALA A 165 21.03 -22.73 17.81
CA ALA A 165 20.26 -23.39 16.76
C ALA A 165 18.90 -22.69 16.63
N THR A 166 18.67 -22.02 15.50
CA THR A 166 17.40 -21.45 14.99
C THR A 166 16.30 -21.23 16.03
N GLY A 167 16.63 -20.57 17.15
CA GLY A 167 15.61 -20.02 18.03
C GLY A 167 14.95 -18.93 17.24
N ARG A 168 13.62 -19.03 17.03
CA ARG A 168 12.80 -17.98 16.41
C ARG A 168 13.33 -16.64 16.92
N LEU A 169 13.89 -15.83 16.02
CA LEU A 169 14.32 -14.47 16.33
C LEU A 169 13.18 -13.75 17.05
N ARG A 170 13.49 -12.74 17.87
CA ARG A 170 12.49 -11.80 18.38
C ARG A 170 11.67 -11.26 17.19
N GLY A 171 10.47 -11.78 17.01
CA GLY A 171 9.63 -11.55 15.84
C GLY A 171 9.06 -12.88 15.35
N GLY A 172 7.76 -13.09 15.56
CA GLY A 172 7.05 -14.29 15.09
C GLY A 172 7.15 -14.50 13.57
N LYS A 173 6.46 -15.53 13.07
CA LYS A 173 6.39 -15.82 11.63
C LYS A 173 6.11 -14.52 10.84
N PRO A 174 6.88 -14.21 9.77
CA PRO A 174 6.63 -13.02 8.99
C PRO A 174 5.18 -13.01 8.48
N LEU A 175 4.59 -11.83 8.41
CA LEU A 175 3.18 -11.66 8.05
C LEU A 175 2.85 -12.17 6.63
N PHE A 176 3.84 -12.11 5.74
CA PHE A 176 3.79 -12.54 4.35
C PHE A 176 5.00 -13.44 4.07
N ASP A 177 4.74 -14.57 3.43
CA ASP A 177 5.80 -15.45 2.91
C ASP A 177 6.39 -14.91 1.61
N ASP A 178 7.45 -15.53 1.10
CA ASP A 178 8.22 -15.03 -0.05
C ASP A 178 7.39 -14.95 -1.36
N ALA A 179 6.39 -15.82 -1.53
CA ALA A 179 5.48 -15.80 -2.67
C ALA A 179 4.51 -14.62 -2.59
N ASP A 180 3.92 -14.38 -1.41
CA ASP A 180 3.11 -13.19 -1.15
C ASP A 180 3.92 -11.91 -1.38
N ARG A 181 5.20 -11.91 -0.97
CA ARG A 181 6.06 -10.74 -1.18
C ARG A 181 6.28 -10.44 -2.64
N LEU A 182 6.49 -11.48 -3.44
CA LEU A 182 6.63 -11.37 -4.90
C LEU A 182 5.36 -10.80 -5.51
N LEU A 183 4.20 -11.40 -5.21
CA LEU A 183 2.91 -10.96 -5.72
C LEU A 183 2.65 -9.48 -5.46
N LEU A 184 2.78 -9.03 -4.20
CA LEU A 184 2.55 -7.64 -3.83
C LEU A 184 3.53 -6.68 -4.49
N THR A 185 4.77 -7.13 -4.70
CA THR A 185 5.79 -6.34 -5.39
C THR A 185 5.48 -6.19 -6.87
N LEU A 186 5.01 -7.25 -7.53
CA LEU A 186 4.56 -7.21 -8.92
C LEU A 186 3.37 -6.26 -9.09
N VAL A 187 2.32 -6.42 -8.28
CA VAL A 187 1.13 -5.54 -8.34
C VAL A 187 1.53 -4.07 -8.15
N TYR A 188 2.46 -3.79 -7.23
CA TYR A 188 2.95 -2.43 -7.01
C TYR A 188 3.83 -1.91 -8.16
N GLN A 189 4.78 -2.70 -8.68
CA GLN A 189 5.67 -2.31 -9.78
C GLN A 189 4.90 -2.11 -11.09
N ARG A 190 3.87 -2.91 -11.32
CA ARG A 190 2.93 -2.76 -12.43
C ARG A 190 2.02 -1.54 -12.32
N GLN A 191 2.14 -0.75 -11.26
CA GLN A 191 1.36 0.47 -11.07
C GLN A 191 -0.16 0.24 -10.96
N VAL A 192 -0.60 -0.96 -10.59
CA VAL A 192 -2.03 -1.31 -10.43
C VAL A 192 -2.68 -0.42 -9.37
N CYS A 193 -2.11 -0.33 -8.18
CA CYS A 193 -2.62 0.50 -7.11
C CYS A 193 -1.52 0.94 -6.14
N SER A 194 -1.79 2.00 -5.36
CA SER A 194 -0.80 2.55 -4.44
C SER A 194 -0.54 1.62 -3.24
N MET A 195 0.57 1.85 -2.53
CA MET A 195 0.85 1.15 -1.26
C MET A 195 -0.25 1.31 -0.23
N ASN A 196 -0.97 2.44 -0.24
CA ASN A 196 -2.06 2.69 0.70
C ASN A 196 -3.28 1.82 0.36
N VAL A 197 -3.55 1.60 -0.92
CA VAL A 197 -4.62 0.70 -1.37
C VAL A 197 -4.29 -0.75 -1.01
N LEU A 198 -3.06 -1.19 -1.27
CA LEU A 198 -2.59 -2.52 -0.84
C LEU A 198 -2.65 -2.70 0.68
N ALA A 199 -2.22 -1.68 1.43
CA ALA A 199 -2.27 -1.69 2.89
C ALA A 199 -3.71 -1.81 3.43
N ASP A 200 -4.66 -1.10 2.82
CA ASP A 200 -6.07 -1.15 3.18
C ASP A 200 -6.70 -2.51 2.86
N LEU A 201 -6.48 -3.01 1.63
CA LEU A 201 -6.97 -4.32 1.18
C LEU A 201 -6.49 -5.48 2.06
N LEU A 202 -5.25 -5.39 2.54
CA LEU A 202 -4.61 -6.45 3.32
C LEU A 202 -4.71 -6.22 4.84
N GLU A 203 -5.35 -5.15 5.31
CA GLU A 203 -5.40 -4.81 6.74
C GLU A 203 -3.98 -4.77 7.37
N VAL A 204 -3.04 -4.09 6.69
CA VAL A 204 -1.64 -3.91 7.14
C VAL A 204 -1.21 -2.46 7.07
N THR A 205 -0.08 -2.15 7.70
CA THR A 205 0.52 -0.82 7.65
C THR A 205 1.18 -0.56 6.29
N GLY A 206 1.11 0.67 5.78
CA GLY A 206 1.83 1.07 4.56
C GLY A 206 3.35 0.92 4.68
N THR A 207 3.91 1.01 5.89
CA THR A 207 5.32 0.70 6.15
C THR A 207 5.66 -0.75 5.89
N CYS A 208 4.78 -1.69 6.27
CA CYS A 208 4.95 -3.11 6.01
C CYS A 208 5.04 -3.39 4.50
N ILE A 209 4.10 -2.85 3.72
CA ILE A 209 4.12 -2.97 2.25
C ILE A 209 5.41 -2.36 1.68
N GLY A 210 5.81 -1.18 2.17
CA GLY A 210 6.99 -0.47 1.65
C GLY A 210 8.29 -1.21 1.87
N ASP A 211 8.46 -1.80 3.05
CA ASP A 211 9.65 -2.57 3.38
C ASP A 211 9.70 -3.89 2.61
N LEU A 212 8.55 -4.56 2.45
CA LEU A 212 8.41 -5.77 1.65
C LEU A 212 8.75 -5.50 0.17
N VAL A 213 8.14 -4.49 -0.44
CA VAL A 213 8.38 -4.11 -1.84
C VAL A 213 9.86 -3.79 -2.06
N LYS A 214 10.48 -3.04 -1.14
CA LYS A 214 11.91 -2.72 -1.23
C LYS A 214 12.76 -3.98 -1.27
N GLN A 215 12.49 -4.93 -0.37
CA GLN A 215 13.30 -6.14 -0.24
C GLN A 215 13.20 -7.06 -1.45
N THR A 216 12.00 -7.18 -2.02
CA THR A 216 11.73 -8.09 -3.14
C THR A 216 12.07 -7.47 -4.50
N ARG A 217 11.94 -6.15 -4.66
CA ARG A 217 12.31 -5.43 -5.89
C ARG A 217 13.74 -5.73 -6.29
N ASP A 218 14.66 -5.57 -5.36
CA ASP A 218 16.08 -5.77 -5.62
C ASP A 218 16.37 -7.23 -6.07
N VAL A 219 15.51 -8.21 -5.73
CA VAL A 219 15.65 -9.62 -6.18
C VAL A 219 15.10 -9.79 -7.59
N LEU A 220 13.98 -9.13 -7.89
CA LEU A 220 13.38 -9.11 -9.23
C LEU A 220 14.28 -8.43 -10.26
N GLU A 221 14.91 -7.33 -9.86
CA GLU A 221 15.86 -6.57 -10.69
C GLU A 221 17.12 -7.41 -11.00
N ASP A 222 17.69 -8.07 -10.00
CA ASP A 222 18.82 -9.00 -10.19
C ASP A 222 18.47 -10.16 -11.12
N HIS A 223 17.21 -10.61 -11.10
CA HIS A 223 16.71 -11.65 -12.01
C HIS A 223 16.36 -11.12 -13.41
N GLY A 224 16.40 -9.80 -13.63
CA GLY A 224 16.08 -9.18 -14.91
C GLY A 224 14.58 -9.19 -15.27
N HIS A 225 13.69 -9.45 -14.30
CA HIS A 225 12.25 -9.45 -14.58
C HIS A 225 11.69 -8.03 -14.61
N ASN A 226 11.17 -7.60 -15.76
CA ASN A 226 10.44 -6.34 -15.90
C ASN A 226 8.93 -6.63 -16.02
N PRO A 227 8.14 -6.32 -14.99
CA PRO A 227 6.72 -6.67 -14.98
C PRO A 227 5.86 -5.76 -15.88
N GLY A 228 6.43 -4.71 -16.49
CA GLY A 228 5.69 -3.76 -17.33
C GLY A 228 4.68 -2.92 -16.53
N VAL A 229 3.77 -2.23 -17.24
CA VAL A 229 2.71 -1.42 -16.63
C VAL A 229 1.36 -2.13 -16.81
N ALA A 230 0.50 -2.10 -15.79
CA ALA A 230 -0.87 -2.59 -15.91
C ALA A 230 -1.73 -1.65 -16.77
N SER A 231 -2.65 -2.23 -17.53
CA SER A 231 -3.59 -1.48 -18.38
C SER A 231 -4.67 -0.75 -17.58
N VAL A 232 -4.84 -1.07 -16.30
CA VAL A 232 -5.85 -0.49 -15.40
C VAL A 232 -5.19 -0.09 -14.08
N ARG A 233 -5.61 1.06 -13.54
CA ARG A 233 -5.11 1.58 -12.25
C ARG A 233 -6.26 1.90 -11.32
N PHE A 234 -6.09 1.63 -10.04
CA PHE A 234 -7.12 1.79 -9.02
C PHE A 234 -6.69 2.78 -7.94
N ALA A 235 -7.51 3.82 -7.76
CA ALA A 235 -7.33 4.80 -6.70
C ALA A 235 -7.84 4.30 -5.33
N THR A 236 -8.82 3.40 -5.33
CA THR A 236 -9.46 2.88 -4.13
C THR A 236 -9.50 1.35 -4.12
N ALA A 237 -9.58 0.77 -2.92
CA ALA A 237 -9.81 -0.66 -2.73
C ALA A 237 -11.13 -1.11 -3.37
N ARG A 238 -12.19 -0.31 -3.21
CA ARG A 238 -13.52 -0.58 -3.75
C ARG A 238 -13.51 -0.73 -5.28
N ASP A 239 -12.84 0.16 -6.00
CA ASP A 239 -12.80 0.10 -7.47
C ASP A 239 -12.04 -1.14 -7.95
N LEU A 240 -10.96 -1.51 -7.26
CA LEU A 240 -10.19 -2.73 -7.55
C LEU A 240 -11.06 -3.97 -7.36
N LEU A 241 -11.79 -4.06 -6.24
CA LEU A 241 -12.66 -5.20 -5.98
C LEU A 241 -13.82 -5.27 -6.99
N THR A 242 -14.44 -4.14 -7.30
CA THR A 242 -15.50 -4.04 -8.32
C THR A 242 -15.01 -4.53 -9.68
N PHE A 243 -13.78 -4.18 -10.07
CA PHE A 243 -13.17 -4.70 -11.30
C PHE A 243 -12.91 -6.20 -11.25
N LEU A 244 -12.42 -6.72 -10.13
CA LEU A 244 -12.18 -8.15 -9.98
C LEU A 244 -13.48 -8.95 -10.07
N ASP A 245 -14.54 -8.46 -9.41
CA ASP A 245 -15.83 -9.15 -9.28
C ASP A 245 -16.71 -9.02 -10.54
N HIS A 246 -16.68 -7.86 -11.21
CA HIS A 246 -17.61 -7.55 -12.28
C HIS A 246 -16.94 -7.13 -13.60
N GLY A 247 -15.61 -7.02 -13.64
CA GLY A 247 -14.88 -6.54 -14.81
C GLY A 247 -15.04 -5.04 -15.11
N ILE A 248 -15.72 -4.30 -14.22
CA ILE A 248 -16.01 -2.88 -14.42
C ILE A 248 -14.72 -2.08 -14.21
N ARG A 249 -14.28 -1.37 -15.26
CA ARG A 249 -13.10 -0.51 -15.21
C ARG A 249 -13.40 0.78 -14.44
N PRO A 250 -12.41 1.35 -13.71
CA PRO A 250 -12.58 2.66 -13.08
C PRO A 250 -12.88 3.74 -14.12
N ALA A 251 -13.78 4.67 -13.78
CA ALA A 251 -14.24 5.72 -14.69
C ALA A 251 -13.07 6.47 -15.36
N ARG A 252 -12.03 6.83 -14.58
CA ARG A 252 -10.82 7.49 -15.12
C ARG A 252 -10.15 6.66 -16.22
N THR A 253 -10.04 5.34 -16.04
CA THR A 253 -9.40 4.47 -17.04
C THR A 253 -10.22 4.46 -18.34
N ALA A 254 -11.54 4.35 -18.24
CA ALA A 254 -12.42 4.40 -19.41
C ALA A 254 -12.35 5.76 -20.12
N ILE A 255 -12.28 6.86 -19.37
CA ILE A 255 -12.15 8.22 -19.91
C ILE A 255 -10.81 8.37 -20.64
N ILE A 256 -9.70 7.94 -20.04
CA ILE A 256 -8.38 8.00 -20.69
C ILE A 256 -8.35 7.16 -21.97
N GLU A 257 -8.96 5.97 -21.95
CA GLU A 257 -9.06 5.12 -23.13
C GLU A 257 -9.86 5.78 -24.27
N ALA A 258 -10.99 6.41 -23.95
CA ALA A 258 -11.79 7.16 -24.92
C ALA A 258 -11.05 8.40 -25.44
N LEU A 259 -10.35 9.13 -24.57
CA LEU A 259 -9.58 10.31 -24.94
C LEU A 259 -8.34 9.97 -25.78
N SER A 260 -7.85 8.73 -25.71
CA SER A 260 -6.74 8.22 -26.53
C SER A 260 -7.17 7.81 -27.95
N ASP A 261 -8.39 8.11 -28.35
CA ASP A 261 -8.88 7.82 -29.70
C ASP A 261 -8.06 8.55 -30.78
N PRO A 262 -7.64 7.86 -31.86
CA PRO A 262 -6.86 8.48 -32.94
C PRO A 262 -7.52 9.69 -33.60
N ALA A 263 -8.86 9.76 -33.64
CA ALA A 263 -9.57 10.93 -34.16
C ALA A 263 -9.34 12.18 -33.28
N LEU A 264 -9.14 11.98 -31.98
CA LEU A 264 -8.87 13.07 -31.04
C LEU A 264 -7.38 13.41 -31.02
N THR A 265 -6.50 12.42 -30.90
CA THR A 265 -5.06 12.63 -30.75
C THR A 265 -4.37 12.96 -32.08
N GLY A 266 -4.96 12.56 -33.21
CA GLY A 266 -4.36 12.66 -34.54
C GLY A 266 -3.22 11.67 -34.77
N MET A 267 -3.07 10.65 -33.92
CA MET A 267 -2.08 9.59 -34.00
C MET A 267 -2.68 8.27 -33.52
N SER A 268 -2.17 7.14 -34.01
CA SER A 268 -2.58 5.83 -33.52
C SER A 268 -2.27 5.66 -32.02
N ARG A 269 -2.95 4.71 -31.37
CA ARG A 269 -2.68 4.39 -29.96
C ARG A 269 -1.24 3.89 -29.76
N ASP A 270 -0.68 3.19 -30.74
CA ASP A 270 0.70 2.70 -30.70
C ASP A 270 1.69 3.85 -30.82
N GLU A 271 1.49 4.79 -31.74
CA GLU A 271 2.33 6.00 -31.85
C GLU A 271 2.29 6.85 -30.56
N LEU A 272 1.13 6.94 -29.91
CA LEU A 272 0.98 7.64 -28.63
C LEU A 272 1.74 6.92 -27.50
N ASN A 273 1.72 5.58 -27.49
CA ASN A 273 2.48 4.78 -26.54
C ASN A 273 4.00 4.95 -26.78
N ASP A 274 4.45 4.83 -28.02
CA ASP A 274 5.86 5.02 -28.41
C ASP A 274 6.36 6.41 -28.05
N LEU A 275 5.52 7.44 -28.26
CA LEU A 275 5.82 8.81 -27.83
C LEU A 275 5.96 8.89 -26.31
N THR A 276 5.05 8.25 -25.56
CA THR A 276 5.12 8.22 -24.10
C THR A 276 6.40 7.55 -23.62
N GLU A 277 6.79 6.42 -24.21
CA GLU A 277 8.01 5.69 -23.88
C GLU A 277 9.28 6.51 -24.18
N ARG A 278 9.34 7.15 -25.35
CA ARG A 278 10.47 8.03 -25.72
C ARG A 278 10.62 9.22 -24.77
N LEU A 279 9.52 9.75 -24.26
CA LEU A 279 9.54 10.87 -23.31
C LEU A 279 9.77 10.43 -21.85
N ALA A 280 9.57 9.16 -21.51
CA ALA A 280 9.62 8.67 -20.14
C ALA A 280 10.93 8.99 -19.39
N PRO A 281 12.15 8.82 -19.97
CA PRO A 281 13.40 9.16 -19.29
C PRO A 281 13.47 10.65 -18.93
N ARG A 282 13.00 11.53 -19.83
CA ARG A 282 13.03 12.99 -19.63
C ARG A 282 11.99 13.42 -18.59
N GLN A 283 10.81 12.81 -18.60
CA GLN A 283 9.77 13.04 -17.59
C GLN A 283 10.25 12.56 -16.21
N ALA A 284 10.93 11.41 -16.13
CA ALA A 284 11.51 10.91 -14.88
C ALA A 284 12.60 11.84 -14.32
N ALA A 285 13.49 12.34 -15.19
CA ALA A 285 14.51 13.32 -14.80
C ALA A 285 13.89 14.63 -14.30
N HIS A 286 12.81 15.11 -14.93
CA HIS A 286 12.10 16.31 -14.49
C HIS A 286 11.43 16.12 -13.12
N ALA A 287 10.75 14.99 -12.93
CA ALA A 287 10.13 14.63 -11.65
C ALA A 287 11.17 14.54 -10.52
N GLU A 288 12.34 13.98 -10.81
CA GLU A 288 13.43 13.93 -9.84
C GLU A 288 14.00 15.31 -9.54
N ARG A 289 14.17 16.18 -10.54
CA ARG A 289 14.63 17.55 -10.32
C ARG A 289 13.71 18.33 -9.38
N LEU A 290 12.40 18.24 -9.58
CA LEU A 290 11.40 18.86 -8.70
C LEU A 290 11.47 18.28 -7.28
N THR A 291 11.61 16.95 -7.17
CA THR A 291 11.74 16.26 -5.88
C THR A 291 13.03 16.67 -5.17
N HIS A 292 14.14 16.80 -5.90
CA HIS A 292 15.43 17.26 -5.39
C HIS A 292 15.34 18.70 -4.88
N GLN A 293 14.72 19.61 -5.63
CA GLN A 293 14.49 20.99 -5.21
C GLN A 293 13.65 21.06 -3.92
N ARG A 294 12.56 20.29 -3.83
CA ARG A 294 11.73 20.22 -2.62
C ARG A 294 12.46 19.60 -1.43
N ARG A 295 13.35 18.64 -1.70
CA ARG A 295 14.15 17.95 -0.67
C ARG A 295 15.36 18.78 -0.21
N GLY A 296 15.81 19.73 -1.03
CA GLY A 296 16.99 20.56 -0.76
C GLY A 296 18.32 19.83 -0.89
N GLY A 297 18.37 18.68 -1.58
CA GLY A 297 19.62 17.92 -1.73
C GLY A 297 19.44 16.51 -2.32
N PRO A 298 20.57 15.77 -2.50
CA PRO A 298 20.58 14.46 -3.13
C PRO A 298 19.79 13.42 -2.33
N ARG A 299 19.36 12.35 -3.02
CA ARG A 299 18.71 11.21 -2.37
C ARG A 299 19.69 10.58 -1.38
N ARG A 300 19.22 10.30 -0.15
CA ARG A 300 19.96 9.44 0.77
C ARG A 300 20.06 8.03 0.15
N PRO A 301 21.21 7.34 0.27
CA PRO A 301 21.35 5.95 -0.16
C PRO A 301 20.22 5.08 0.42
N GLY A 302 19.53 4.32 -0.44
CA GLY A 302 18.40 3.47 -0.03
C GLY A 302 17.07 4.21 0.21
N ALA A 303 16.97 5.50 -0.12
CA ALA A 303 15.70 6.24 -0.11
C ALA A 303 14.80 5.81 -1.26
N ARG A 304 13.53 5.53 -0.93
CA ARG A 304 12.52 4.98 -1.85
C ARG A 304 12.27 5.92 -3.04
N GLY A 305 12.45 5.42 -4.26
CA GLY A 305 11.78 5.95 -5.45
C GLY A 305 10.35 5.40 -5.48
N GLY A 306 9.34 6.26 -5.29
CA GLY A 306 7.94 5.85 -5.36
C GLY A 306 7.54 5.50 -6.79
N VAL A 307 6.84 4.39 -6.99
CA VAL A 307 6.34 3.92 -8.30
C VAL A 307 5.12 4.74 -8.76
N PHE A 308 4.46 5.44 -7.82
CA PHE A 308 3.40 6.40 -8.08
C PHE A 308 3.88 7.81 -7.72
N PRO A 309 4.78 8.43 -8.51
CA PRO A 309 5.34 9.72 -8.15
C PRO A 309 4.31 10.85 -8.27
N GLN A 310 3.22 10.67 -9.02
CA GLN A 310 2.31 11.73 -9.42
C GLN A 310 0.86 11.24 -9.53
N LYS A 311 -0.09 12.13 -9.23
CA LYS A 311 -1.54 11.90 -9.39
C LYS A 311 -1.95 11.75 -10.85
N ILE A 312 -1.19 12.35 -11.76
CA ILE A 312 -1.37 12.26 -13.21
C ILE A 312 -0.19 11.45 -13.76
N SER A 313 -0.47 10.34 -14.42
CA SER A 313 0.56 9.42 -14.93
C SER A 313 1.33 10.02 -16.11
N ASN A 314 2.51 9.49 -16.43
CA ASN A 314 3.30 9.96 -17.58
C ASN A 314 2.54 9.88 -18.92
N SER A 315 1.77 8.81 -19.13
CA SER A 315 0.92 8.66 -20.32
C SER A 315 -0.22 9.67 -20.33
N GLU A 316 -0.90 9.87 -19.21
CA GLU A 316 -1.94 10.91 -19.07
C GLU A 316 -1.35 12.30 -19.34
N ARG A 317 -0.13 12.58 -18.88
CA ARG A 317 0.52 13.87 -19.11
C ARG A 317 0.76 14.15 -20.59
N VAL A 318 1.20 13.15 -21.35
CA VAL A 318 1.36 13.27 -22.82
C VAL A 318 -0.01 13.47 -23.47
N LEU A 319 -0.98 12.61 -23.16
CA LEU A 319 -2.32 12.66 -23.73
C LEU A 319 -3.01 14.01 -23.51
N LEU A 320 -3.07 14.49 -22.26
CA LEU A 320 -3.69 15.77 -21.92
C LEU A 320 -3.02 16.94 -22.64
N THR A 321 -1.69 16.89 -22.78
CA THR A 321 -0.94 17.93 -23.49
C THR A 321 -1.23 17.90 -24.99
N VAL A 322 -1.31 16.71 -25.59
CA VAL A 322 -1.68 16.53 -27.01
C VAL A 322 -3.07 17.11 -27.29
N LEU A 323 -4.06 16.72 -26.49
CA LEU A 323 -5.45 17.20 -26.66
C LEU A 323 -5.58 18.72 -26.49
N TYR A 324 -4.86 19.29 -25.51
CA TYR A 324 -4.82 20.74 -25.30
C TYR A 324 -4.15 21.47 -26.47
N LEU A 325 -3.03 20.95 -26.99
CA LEU A 325 -2.32 21.55 -28.14
C LEU A 325 -3.14 21.47 -29.43
N ARG A 326 -3.92 20.39 -29.61
CA ARG A 326 -4.87 20.25 -30.72
C ARG A 326 -6.10 21.14 -30.64
N LYS A 327 -6.27 21.88 -29.51
CA LYS A 327 -7.40 22.78 -29.25
C LYS A 327 -8.76 22.05 -29.17
N LEU A 328 -8.76 20.77 -28.82
CA LEU A 328 -9.99 19.98 -28.65
C LEU A 328 -10.67 20.19 -27.30
N CYS A 329 -9.88 20.45 -26.26
CA CYS A 329 -10.38 20.61 -24.90
C CYS A 329 -9.72 21.80 -24.22
N THR A 330 -10.49 22.51 -23.39
CA THR A 330 -9.94 23.49 -22.46
C THR A 330 -9.34 22.78 -21.24
N LEU A 331 -8.51 23.50 -20.47
CA LEU A 331 -7.93 22.97 -19.23
C LEU A 331 -9.00 22.59 -18.21
N ASP A 332 -10.13 23.31 -18.20
CA ASP A 332 -11.26 23.06 -17.32
C ASP A 332 -11.98 21.76 -17.72
N VAL A 333 -12.27 21.57 -19.00
CA VAL A 333 -12.87 20.31 -19.51
C VAL A 333 -11.97 19.10 -19.20
N LEU A 334 -10.65 19.23 -19.36
CA LEU A 334 -9.72 18.17 -19.03
C LEU A 334 -9.64 17.88 -17.53
N ALA A 335 -9.74 18.90 -16.68
CA ALA A 335 -9.77 18.74 -15.23
C ALA A 335 -11.07 18.05 -14.77
N ASP A 336 -12.21 18.50 -15.29
CA ASP A 336 -13.53 17.96 -14.99
C ASP A 336 -13.68 16.51 -15.46
N ALA A 337 -13.18 16.19 -16.67
CA ALA A 337 -13.18 14.82 -17.20
C ALA A 337 -12.40 13.85 -16.30
N LEU A 338 -11.32 14.30 -15.66
CA LEU A 338 -10.55 13.48 -14.75
C LEU A 338 -11.16 13.39 -13.34
N GLY A 339 -12.01 14.35 -12.96
CA GLY A 339 -12.82 14.38 -11.73
C GLY A 339 -12.04 14.61 -10.43
N ASP A 340 -10.75 14.27 -10.39
CA ASP A 340 -9.91 14.38 -9.20
C ASP A 340 -8.73 15.34 -9.37
N VAL A 341 -8.62 16.04 -10.50
CA VAL A 341 -7.50 16.95 -10.81
C VAL A 341 -8.00 18.39 -10.90
N SER A 342 -7.23 19.35 -10.39
CA SER A 342 -7.54 20.77 -10.56
C SER A 342 -7.08 21.29 -11.92
N ARG A 343 -7.76 22.32 -12.45
CA ARG A 343 -7.33 23.09 -13.63
C ARG A 343 -5.84 23.50 -13.56
N SER A 344 -5.38 23.94 -12.40
CA SER A 344 -3.99 24.35 -12.17
C SER A 344 -3.00 23.19 -12.29
N ALA A 345 -3.38 21.98 -11.87
CA ALA A 345 -2.56 20.79 -12.04
C ALA A 345 -2.46 20.39 -13.52
N VAL A 346 -3.57 20.45 -14.27
CA VAL A 346 -3.56 20.22 -15.74
C VAL A 346 -2.71 21.28 -16.45
N ALA A 347 -2.82 22.55 -16.07
CA ALA A 347 -1.99 23.63 -16.62
C ALA A 347 -0.49 23.37 -16.38
N GLY A 348 -0.13 22.91 -15.18
CA GLY A 348 1.23 22.52 -14.83
C GLY A 348 1.74 21.38 -15.71
N VAL A 349 0.91 20.34 -15.92
CA VAL A 349 1.21 19.21 -16.81
C VAL A 349 1.53 19.68 -18.23
N VAL A 350 0.67 20.53 -18.81
CA VAL A 350 0.86 21.06 -20.16
C VAL A 350 2.16 21.84 -20.25
N ARG A 351 2.41 22.74 -19.29
CA ARG A 351 3.62 23.58 -19.27
C ARG A 351 4.90 22.76 -19.17
N GLU A 352 4.88 21.67 -18.42
CA GLU A 352 6.04 20.80 -18.22
C GLU A 352 6.26 19.83 -19.40
N THR A 353 5.19 19.36 -20.03
CA THR A 353 5.26 18.32 -21.07
C THR A 353 5.40 18.90 -22.47
N ARG A 354 4.84 20.09 -22.75
CA ARG A 354 4.94 20.75 -24.06
C ARG A 354 6.38 20.92 -24.55
N PRO A 355 7.35 21.44 -23.75
CA PRO A 355 8.73 21.57 -24.21
C PRO A 355 9.41 20.22 -24.52
N LEU A 356 8.91 19.12 -23.92
CA LEU A 356 9.42 17.78 -24.21
C LEU A 356 8.93 17.29 -25.57
N LEU A 357 7.66 17.56 -25.91
CA LEU A 357 7.09 17.26 -27.22
C LEU A 357 7.74 18.09 -28.33
N GLU A 358 7.99 19.38 -28.07
CA GLU A 358 8.68 20.29 -29.02
C GLU A 358 10.07 19.78 -29.38
N ARG A 359 10.84 19.32 -28.39
CA ARG A 359 12.19 18.76 -28.60
C ARG A 359 12.20 17.40 -29.29
N ASP A 360 11.11 16.65 -29.18
CA ASP A 360 10.96 15.35 -29.83
C ASP A 360 10.42 15.48 -31.27
N GLY A 361 10.03 16.68 -31.70
CA GLY A 361 9.47 16.95 -33.02
C GLY A 361 8.01 16.55 -33.18
N CYS A 362 7.33 16.15 -32.10
CA CYS A 362 5.96 15.61 -32.12
C CYS A 362 4.93 16.65 -31.64
N LEU A 363 4.94 17.85 -32.23
CA LEU A 363 3.88 18.83 -31.98
C LEU A 363 2.63 18.48 -32.79
N PRO A 364 1.49 18.18 -32.13
CA PRO A 364 0.28 17.86 -32.86
C PRO A 364 -0.35 19.11 -33.48
N TYR A 365 -0.81 18.99 -34.72
CA TYR A 365 -1.46 20.10 -35.43
C TYR A 365 -2.86 20.41 -34.87
N PRO A 366 -3.29 21.68 -34.84
CA PRO A 366 -4.67 22.04 -34.51
C PRO A 366 -5.67 21.34 -35.45
N VAL A 367 -6.83 20.96 -34.92
CA VAL A 367 -7.89 20.36 -35.73
C VAL A 367 -8.34 21.36 -36.80
N GLY A 368 -8.37 20.92 -38.06
CA GLY A 368 -8.68 21.76 -39.22
C GLY A 368 -7.49 22.23 -40.06
N CYS A 369 -6.24 21.96 -39.64
CA CYS A 369 -5.03 22.25 -40.44
C CYS A 369 -4.54 21.07 -41.30
N GLN A 370 -5.31 19.98 -41.41
CA GLN A 370 -5.04 18.95 -42.43
C GLN A 370 -5.51 19.46 -43.79
N ASN A 371 -4.72 20.35 -44.39
CA ASN A 371 -4.64 20.51 -45.83
C ASN A 371 -3.31 21.19 -46.15
N SER A 372 -2.58 20.54 -47.06
CA SER A 372 -1.33 20.93 -47.73
C SER A 372 -0.15 20.03 -47.39
N ALA A 373 -0.23 18.78 -47.86
CA ALA A 373 0.98 18.18 -48.44
C ALA A 373 1.39 19.03 -49.65
N PRO A 374 2.59 19.63 -49.69
CA PRO A 374 3.12 20.09 -50.96
C PRO A 374 3.55 18.84 -51.71
N GLY A 375 2.82 18.49 -52.77
CA GLY A 375 3.33 17.55 -53.75
C GLY A 375 4.65 18.08 -54.31
N ARG A 376 5.69 17.28 -54.20
CA ARG A 376 6.73 17.06 -55.20
C ARG A 376 7.58 15.86 -54.83
#